data_AF-A0A8T3KW53-F1
#
_entry.id   AF-A0A8T3KW53-F1
#
_cell.length_a   1.000
_cell.length_b   1.000
_cell.length_c   1.000
_cell.angle_alpha   90.00
_cell.angle_beta   90.00
_cell.angle_gamma   90.00
#
_symmetry.space_group_name_H-M   'P 1'
#
loop_
_entity.id
_entity.type
_entity.pdbx_description
1 polymer ?
#
loop_
_entity_poly.entity_id
_entity_poly.type
_entity_poly.pdbx_seq_one_letter_code
_entity_poly.pdbx_strand_id
1 'polypeptide(L)'
;MYKQGLSLIVLTVVLMSSVVIAAPADNERLSSNGVTKTELLDTADLRQLQSQLDQVRKLAPSLRVQLRNLRHQAGFRRFDPFEIELHMSRAQSDIERLLRLHQHPTVSSMQLHFIAVDLQRQSVGLTRQLEKVEIVIERIDASLDEDIKQESVVIERNEKFLDTLTLFAETVQDASKLIGQRSE
;
A
#
# COMPACT_ATOMS: atom_id res chain seq x y z
N MET A 1 55.82 16.32 -7.14
CA MET A 1 55.45 17.69 -6.74
C MET A 1 54.49 18.25 -7.78
N TYR A 2 53.39 18.87 -7.34
CA TYR A 2 52.28 19.52 -8.09
C TYR A 2 51.44 18.57 -8.97
N LYS A 3 50.16 18.21 -8.70
CA LYS A 3 48.94 18.91 -8.20
C LYS A 3 48.50 20.11 -9.05
N GLN A 4 47.69 19.83 -10.07
CA GLN A 4 46.62 20.66 -10.65
C GLN A 4 45.57 19.66 -11.20
N GLY A 5 44.28 19.65 -10.88
CA GLY A 5 43.43 20.69 -10.31
C GLY A 5 42.49 21.23 -11.37
N LEU A 6 41.56 20.41 -11.89
CA LEU A 6 40.42 20.87 -12.68
C LEU A 6 39.25 19.91 -12.48
N SER A 7 38.40 20.29 -11.53
CA SER A 7 37.05 19.80 -11.35
C SER A 7 36.20 20.37 -12.48
N LEU A 8 35.61 19.52 -13.32
CA LEU A 8 34.52 19.93 -14.20
C LEU A 8 33.35 18.98 -13.98
N ILE A 9 32.38 19.50 -13.23
CA ILE A 9 31.08 18.91 -12.98
C ILE A 9 30.30 18.96 -14.30
N VAL A 10 30.06 17.81 -14.91
CA VAL A 10 29.10 17.70 -16.02
C VAL A 10 27.73 17.45 -15.40
N LEU A 11 26.99 18.55 -15.22
CA LEU A 11 25.60 18.57 -14.81
C LEU A 11 24.74 18.11 -16.00
N THR A 12 24.42 16.82 -16.08
CA THR A 12 23.39 16.32 -17.01
C THR A 12 22.02 16.70 -16.47
N VAL A 13 21.46 17.78 -17.02
CA VAL A 13 20.06 18.19 -16.86
C VAL A 13 19.20 17.13 -17.55
N VAL A 14 18.62 16.22 -16.76
CA VAL A 14 17.52 15.38 -17.22
C VAL A 14 16.30 16.29 -17.33
N LEU A 15 15.85 16.48 -18.57
CA LEU A 15 14.57 17.06 -18.93
C LEU A 15 13.46 16.37 -18.14
N MET A 16 13.05 17.00 -17.05
CA MET A 16 11.79 16.71 -16.38
C MET A 16 10.69 17.09 -17.35
N SER A 17 10.02 16.08 -17.94
CA SER A 17 8.71 16.27 -18.54
C SER A 17 7.78 16.78 -17.44
N SER A 18 7.62 18.11 -17.37
CA SER A 18 6.57 18.74 -16.60
C SER A 18 5.25 18.31 -17.21
N VAL A 19 4.65 17.27 -16.68
CA VAL A 19 3.22 17.03 -16.86
C VAL A 19 2.54 18.21 -16.16
N VAL A 20 2.20 19.22 -16.94
CA VAL A 20 1.35 20.33 -16.52
C VAL A 20 0.00 19.72 -16.17
N ILE A 21 -0.24 19.50 -14.88
CA ILE A 21 -1.58 19.27 -14.36
C ILE A 21 -2.27 20.64 -14.46
N ALA A 22 -2.99 20.85 -15.56
CA ALA A 22 -3.91 21.96 -15.67
C ALA A 22 -4.96 21.79 -14.56
N ALA A 23 -4.97 22.72 -13.60
CA ALA A 23 -6.06 22.82 -12.65
C ALA A 23 -7.35 23.07 -13.45
N PRO A 24 -8.40 22.25 -13.33
CA PRO A 24 -9.68 22.59 -13.91
C PRO A 24 -10.24 23.78 -13.12
N ALA A 25 -10.52 24.85 -13.86
CA ALA A 25 -11.23 26.02 -13.38
C ALA A 25 -12.58 25.62 -12.77
N ASP A 26 -13.00 26.42 -11.78
CA ASP A 26 -14.30 26.40 -11.12
C ASP A 26 -15.44 25.99 -12.06
N ASN A 27 -16.03 24.83 -11.79
CA ASN A 27 -17.30 24.41 -12.36
C ASN A 27 -18.29 24.10 -11.23
N GLU A 28 -18.58 25.11 -10.42
CA GLU A 28 -19.93 25.21 -9.88
C GLU A 28 -20.87 25.62 -11.02
N ARG A 29 -21.69 24.68 -11.51
CA ARG A 29 -23.13 24.92 -11.74
C ARG A 29 -23.93 23.69 -12.18
N LEU A 30 -25.08 23.60 -11.50
CA LEU A 30 -26.38 23.05 -11.90
C LEU A 30 -26.64 21.54 -11.78
N SER A 31 -27.52 21.28 -10.81
CA SER A 31 -28.18 20.03 -10.44
C SER A 31 -29.36 19.71 -11.37
N SER A 32 -29.49 18.45 -11.76
CA SER A 32 -30.74 17.83 -12.19
C SER A 32 -30.55 16.31 -12.20
N ASN A 33 -31.36 15.61 -11.41
CA ASN A 33 -31.44 14.16 -11.21
C ASN A 33 -30.54 13.67 -10.07
N GLY A 34 -31.18 13.09 -9.04
CA GLY A 34 -30.61 12.66 -7.76
C GLY A 34 -29.52 11.61 -7.88
N VAL A 35 -28.35 12.02 -8.36
CA VAL A 35 -27.09 11.32 -8.29
C VAL A 35 -26.31 12.05 -7.22
N THR A 36 -26.09 11.38 -6.09
CA THR A 36 -25.17 11.84 -5.05
C THR A 36 -23.82 12.12 -5.71
N LYS A 37 -23.44 13.41 -5.78
CA LYS A 37 -22.11 13.82 -6.24
C LYS A 37 -21.12 13.30 -5.20
N THR A 38 -20.53 12.15 -5.44
CA THR A 38 -19.28 11.79 -4.75
C THR A 38 -18.28 12.85 -5.17
N GLU A 39 -17.83 13.68 -4.23
CA GLU A 39 -16.83 14.70 -4.51
C GLU A 39 -15.58 14.04 -5.09
N LEU A 40 -15.07 14.63 -6.17
CA LEU A 40 -13.79 14.22 -6.74
C LEU A 40 -12.71 14.43 -5.68
N LEU A 41 -11.79 13.47 -5.53
CA LEU A 41 -10.59 13.65 -4.73
C LEU A 41 -9.85 14.91 -5.17
N ASP A 42 -9.54 15.76 -4.21
CA ASP A 42 -8.78 16.98 -4.50
C ASP A 42 -7.29 16.67 -4.73
N THR A 43 -6.51 17.69 -5.10
CA THR A 43 -5.08 17.50 -5.38
C THR A 43 -4.26 17.02 -4.18
N ALA A 44 -4.70 17.29 -2.94
CA ALA A 44 -4.02 16.81 -1.74
C ALA A 44 -4.31 15.32 -1.52
N ASP A 45 -5.58 14.92 -1.65
CA ASP A 45 -6.02 13.53 -1.55
C ASP A 45 -5.33 12.65 -2.60
N LEU A 46 -5.20 13.13 -3.85
CA LEU A 46 -4.50 12.40 -4.90
C LEU A 46 -3.01 12.23 -4.62
N ARG A 47 -2.35 13.23 -4.02
CA ARG A 47 -0.95 13.10 -3.59
C ARG A 47 -0.81 12.10 -2.45
N GLN A 48 -1.75 12.11 -1.50
CA GLN A 48 -1.76 11.15 -0.40
C GLN A 48 -1.97 9.73 -0.91
N LEU A 49 -2.92 9.52 -1.82
CA LEU A 49 -3.18 8.22 -2.46
C LEU A 49 -1.97 7.72 -3.26
N GLN A 50 -1.27 8.62 -3.96
CA GLN A 50 -0.01 8.30 -4.64
C GLN A 50 1.09 7.88 -3.65
N SER A 51 1.23 8.59 -2.52
CA SER A 51 2.17 8.22 -1.46
C SER A 51 1.88 6.83 -0.89
N GLN A 52 0.60 6.51 -0.66
CA GLN A 52 0.16 5.20 -0.18
C GLN A 52 0.48 4.10 -1.19
N LEU A 53 0.28 4.36 -2.50
CA LEU A 53 0.66 3.42 -3.55
C LEU A 53 2.17 3.14 -3.54
N ASP A 54 2.99 4.18 -3.44
CA ASP A 54 4.45 4.05 -3.44
C ASP A 54 4.94 3.26 -2.22
N GLN A 55 4.31 3.48 -1.06
CA GLN A 55 4.57 2.71 0.15
C GLN A 55 4.19 1.24 0.00
N VAL A 56 2.98 0.95 -0.49
CA VAL A 56 2.53 -0.43 -0.79
C VAL A 56 3.50 -1.13 -1.75
N ARG A 57 3.92 -0.46 -2.82
CA ARG A 57 4.89 -0.99 -3.81
C ARG A 57 6.26 -1.26 -3.20
N LYS A 58 6.70 -0.41 -2.28
CA LYS A 58 7.98 -0.57 -1.57
C LYS A 58 7.95 -1.76 -0.60
N LEU A 59 6.86 -1.94 0.14
CA LEU A 59 6.75 -2.96 1.18
C LEU A 59 6.44 -4.36 0.61
N ALA A 60 5.63 -4.44 -0.44
CA ALA A 60 5.10 -5.71 -0.94
C ALA A 60 6.17 -6.77 -1.30
N PRO A 61 7.30 -6.45 -1.98
CA PRO A 61 8.31 -7.44 -2.30
C PRO A 61 8.94 -8.10 -1.07
N SER A 62 9.32 -7.28 -0.07
CA SER A 62 9.92 -7.78 1.17
C SER A 62 8.93 -8.66 1.95
N LEU A 63 7.68 -8.22 2.06
CA LEU A 63 6.63 -8.99 2.74
C LEU A 63 6.38 -10.34 2.08
N ARG A 64 6.34 -10.41 0.73
CA ARG A 64 6.19 -11.70 0.02
C ARG A 64 7.35 -12.66 0.32
N VAL A 65 8.58 -12.16 0.41
CA VAL A 65 9.73 -12.99 0.82
C VAL A 65 9.56 -13.49 2.25
N GLN A 66 9.19 -12.62 3.19
CA GLN A 66 9.01 -12.96 4.60
C GLN A 66 7.87 -13.97 4.80
N LEU A 67 6.76 -13.81 4.10
CA LEU A 67 5.63 -14.75 4.06
C LEU A 67 6.02 -16.14 3.54
N ARG A 68 6.84 -16.20 2.49
CA ARG A 68 7.35 -17.48 1.96
C ARG A 68 8.33 -18.12 2.93
N ASN A 69 9.18 -17.34 3.59
CA ASN A 69 10.06 -17.85 4.63
C ASN A 69 9.26 -18.41 5.82
N LEU A 70 8.21 -17.71 6.25
CA LEU A 70 7.31 -18.20 7.30
C LEU A 70 6.64 -19.51 6.88
N ARG A 71 6.19 -19.63 5.63
CA ARG A 71 5.66 -20.88 5.05
C ARG A 71 6.69 -22.02 5.12
N HIS A 72 7.95 -21.74 4.83
CA HIS A 72 9.02 -22.74 4.92
C HIS A 72 9.27 -23.18 6.37
N GLN A 73 9.22 -22.26 7.33
CA GLN A 73 9.41 -22.54 8.76
C GLN A 73 8.22 -23.30 9.37
N ALA A 74 6.99 -22.84 9.11
CA ALA A 74 5.77 -23.46 9.62
C ALA A 74 5.46 -24.81 8.94
N GLY A 75 5.92 -24.98 7.70
CA GLY A 75 5.51 -26.06 6.80
C GLY A 75 4.19 -25.74 6.08
N PHE A 76 4.11 -26.17 4.81
CA PHE A 76 3.02 -25.79 3.90
C PHE A 76 1.60 -26.10 4.41
N ARG A 77 1.41 -27.19 5.17
CA ARG A 77 0.09 -27.57 5.67
C ARG A 77 -0.41 -26.67 6.81
N ARG A 78 0.50 -25.95 7.47
CA ARG A 78 0.19 -25.11 8.65
C ARG A 78 -0.01 -23.65 8.29
N PHE A 79 0.60 -23.20 7.19
CA PHE A 79 0.49 -21.82 6.72
C PHE A 79 0.62 -21.76 5.20
N ASP A 80 -0.33 -21.06 4.56
CA ASP A 80 -0.30 -20.74 3.14
C ASP A 80 -0.43 -19.21 2.97
N PRO A 81 0.59 -18.52 2.44
CA PRO A 81 0.56 -17.08 2.28
C PRO A 81 -0.30 -16.61 1.10
N PHE A 82 -0.84 -17.51 0.27
CA PHE A 82 -1.54 -17.16 -0.97
C PHE A 82 -2.64 -16.11 -0.78
N GLU A 83 -3.53 -16.28 0.19
CA GLU A 83 -4.61 -15.32 0.46
C GLU A 83 -4.08 -13.94 0.85
N ILE A 84 -2.96 -13.89 1.59
CA ILE A 84 -2.31 -12.62 1.98
C ILE A 84 -1.72 -11.94 0.75
N GLU A 85 -0.96 -12.69 -0.05
CA GLU A 85 -0.36 -12.18 -1.29
C GLU A 85 -1.44 -11.71 -2.29
N LEU A 86 -2.59 -12.37 -2.32
CA LEU A 86 -3.75 -11.99 -3.13
C LEU A 86 -4.35 -10.66 -2.69
N HIS A 87 -4.63 -10.50 -1.39
CA HIS A 87 -5.14 -9.24 -0.85
C HIS A 87 -4.16 -8.08 -1.08
N MET A 88 -2.86 -8.29 -0.88
CA MET A 88 -1.83 -7.29 -1.16
C MET A 88 -1.83 -6.85 -2.63
N SER A 89 -1.94 -7.81 -3.55
CA SER A 89 -1.90 -7.53 -4.99
C SER A 89 -3.17 -6.82 -5.48
N ARG A 90 -4.33 -7.20 -4.95
CA ARG A 90 -5.60 -6.52 -5.22
C ARG A 90 -5.60 -5.10 -4.68
N ALA A 91 -5.18 -4.90 -3.44
CA ALA A 91 -5.10 -3.57 -2.84
C ALA A 91 -4.22 -2.63 -3.66
N GLN A 92 -3.04 -3.08 -4.08
CA GLN A 92 -2.18 -2.29 -4.97
C GLN A 92 -2.88 -1.95 -6.29
N SER A 93 -3.50 -2.93 -6.94
CA SER A 93 -4.21 -2.74 -8.22
C SER A 93 -5.39 -1.77 -8.08
N ASP A 94 -6.11 -1.82 -6.97
CA ASP A 94 -7.27 -0.97 -6.69
C ASP A 94 -6.84 0.48 -6.44
N ILE A 95 -5.77 0.71 -5.68
CA ILE A 95 -5.16 2.05 -5.51
C ILE A 95 -4.69 2.60 -6.87
N GLU A 96 -4.02 1.80 -7.69
CA GLU A 96 -3.61 2.20 -9.05
C GLU A 96 -4.81 2.54 -9.94
N ARG A 97 -5.90 1.78 -9.82
CA ARG A 97 -7.13 2.01 -10.58
C ARG A 97 -7.80 3.32 -10.16
N LEU A 98 -7.83 3.65 -8.87
CA LEU A 98 -8.34 4.93 -8.38
C LEU A 98 -7.54 6.12 -8.91
N LEU A 99 -6.21 6.06 -8.81
CA LEU A 99 -5.34 7.11 -9.34
C LEU A 99 -5.56 7.32 -10.85
N ARG A 100 -5.71 6.22 -11.62
CA ARG A 100 -6.03 6.30 -13.06
C ARG A 100 -7.39 6.91 -13.32
N LEU A 101 -8.42 6.56 -12.55
CA LEU A 101 -9.75 7.13 -12.72
C LEU A 101 -9.74 8.66 -12.57
N HIS A 102 -8.99 9.17 -11.60
CA HIS A 102 -8.85 10.61 -11.38
C HIS A 102 -7.96 11.34 -12.40
N GLN A 103 -7.31 10.62 -13.32
CA GLN A 103 -6.63 11.23 -14.48
C GLN A 103 -7.58 11.54 -15.64
N HIS A 104 -8.81 11.02 -15.60
CA HIS A 104 -9.80 11.26 -16.64
C HIS A 104 -10.64 12.52 -16.35
N PRO A 105 -11.08 13.26 -17.39
CA PRO A 105 -11.85 14.50 -17.24
C PRO A 105 -13.19 14.30 -16.51
N THR A 106 -13.73 13.09 -16.57
CA THR A 106 -14.95 12.69 -15.89
C THR A 106 -14.70 11.41 -15.12
N VAL A 107 -15.14 11.38 -13.87
CA VAL A 107 -14.98 10.23 -12.99
C VAL A 107 -16.36 9.68 -12.65
N SER A 108 -16.55 8.37 -12.86
CA SER A 108 -17.79 7.70 -12.49
C SER A 108 -17.84 7.49 -10.98
N SER A 109 -18.77 8.18 -10.31
CA SER A 109 -19.07 8.01 -8.88
C SER A 109 -19.30 6.53 -8.50
N MET A 110 -20.04 5.79 -9.33
CA MET A 110 -20.28 4.36 -9.11
C MET A 110 -18.98 3.54 -9.14
N GLN A 111 -18.07 3.82 -10.08
CA GLN A 111 -16.77 3.13 -10.15
C GLN A 111 -15.89 3.45 -8.95
N LEU A 112 -15.87 4.71 -8.49
CA LEU A 112 -15.16 5.10 -7.27
C LEU A 112 -15.69 4.35 -6.05
N HIS A 113 -17.02 4.31 -5.89
CA HIS A 113 -17.65 3.60 -4.79
C HIS A 113 -17.28 2.12 -4.76
N PHE A 114 -17.36 1.42 -5.90
CA PHE A 114 -16.99 0.00 -5.96
C PHE A 114 -15.52 -0.24 -5.62
N ILE A 115 -14.61 0.60 -6.09
CA ILE A 115 -13.19 0.42 -5.77
C ILE A 115 -12.90 0.73 -4.30
N ALA A 116 -13.59 1.72 -3.71
CA ALA A 116 -13.48 2.00 -2.28
C ALA A 116 -13.94 0.82 -1.43
N VAL A 117 -15.07 0.21 -1.78
CA VAL A 117 -15.58 -1.01 -1.13
C VAL A 117 -14.61 -2.18 -1.31
N ASP A 118 -14.02 -2.35 -2.50
CA ASP A 118 -13.03 -3.39 -2.75
C ASP A 118 -11.76 -3.18 -1.92
N LEU A 119 -11.27 -1.93 -1.78
CA LEU A 119 -10.15 -1.61 -0.90
C LEU A 119 -10.46 -1.88 0.57
N GLN A 120 -11.65 -1.49 1.03
CA GLN A 120 -12.09 -1.77 2.40
C GLN A 120 -12.13 -3.29 2.63
N ARG A 121 -12.62 -4.07 1.66
CA ARG A 121 -12.60 -5.52 1.72
C ARG A 121 -11.17 -6.08 1.76
N GLN A 122 -10.23 -5.52 0.99
CA GLN A 122 -8.83 -5.94 1.05
C GLN A 122 -8.21 -5.61 2.41
N SER A 123 -8.47 -4.42 2.96
CA SER A 123 -7.99 -4.02 4.28
C SER A 123 -8.47 -4.97 5.37
N VAL A 124 -9.79 -5.24 5.45
CA VAL A 124 -10.36 -6.21 6.41
C VAL A 124 -9.78 -7.61 6.20
N GLY A 125 -9.58 -8.01 4.94
CA GLY A 125 -8.91 -9.26 4.58
C GLY A 125 -7.51 -9.33 5.17
N LEU A 126 -6.69 -8.30 4.94
CA LEU A 126 -5.31 -8.22 5.45
C LEU A 126 -5.24 -8.26 6.97
N THR A 127 -6.10 -7.50 7.67
CA THR A 127 -6.16 -7.51 9.15
C THR A 127 -6.44 -8.91 9.69
N ARG A 128 -7.42 -9.63 9.12
CA ARG A 128 -7.71 -11.02 9.53
C ARG A 128 -6.57 -11.98 9.23
N GLN A 129 -5.77 -11.72 8.20
CA GLN A 129 -4.62 -12.56 7.89
C GLN A 129 -3.41 -12.23 8.77
N LEU A 130 -3.25 -10.98 9.22
CA LEU A 130 -2.24 -10.58 10.20
C LEU A 130 -2.40 -11.40 11.49
N GLU A 131 -3.62 -11.50 12.03
CA GLU A 131 -3.92 -12.33 13.20
C GLU A 131 -3.47 -13.79 13.02
N LYS A 132 -3.64 -14.34 11.81
CA LYS A 132 -3.17 -15.71 11.52
C LYS A 132 -1.65 -15.81 11.47
N VAL A 133 -0.98 -14.80 10.93
CA VAL A 133 0.48 -14.73 10.88
C VAL A 133 1.05 -14.66 12.30
N GLU A 134 0.47 -13.83 13.17
CA GLU A 134 0.82 -13.75 14.59
C GLU A 134 0.71 -15.12 15.27
N ILE A 135 -0.43 -15.81 15.14
CA ILE A 135 -0.62 -17.15 15.73
C ILE A 135 0.39 -18.17 15.20
N VAL A 136 0.76 -18.08 13.92
CA VAL A 136 1.76 -19.00 13.33
C VAL A 136 3.15 -18.71 13.89
N ILE A 137 3.53 -17.44 14.00
CA ILE A 137 4.79 -17.01 14.60
C ILE A 137 4.86 -17.46 16.07
N GLU A 138 3.82 -17.19 16.87
CA GLU A 138 3.74 -17.63 18.26
C GLU A 138 3.90 -19.15 18.42
N ARG A 139 3.33 -19.95 17.50
CA ARG A 139 3.47 -21.40 17.51
C ARG A 139 4.89 -21.86 17.15
N ILE A 140 5.52 -21.20 16.19
CA ILE A 140 6.92 -21.47 15.84
C ILE A 140 7.79 -21.13 17.05
N ASP A 141 7.63 -19.93 17.59
CA ASP A 141 8.40 -19.44 18.73
C ASP A 141 8.17 -20.32 19.97
N ALA A 142 6.94 -20.81 20.21
CA ALA A 142 6.65 -21.77 21.27
C ALA A 142 7.43 -23.09 21.11
N SER A 143 7.68 -23.52 19.87
CA SER A 143 8.36 -24.77 19.54
C SER A 143 9.89 -24.70 19.51
N LEU A 144 10.48 -23.50 19.53
CA LEU A 144 11.94 -23.32 19.58
C LEU A 144 12.49 -23.69 20.97
N ASP A 145 13.76 -24.07 21.05
CA ASP A 145 14.45 -24.24 22.33
C ASP A 145 14.65 -22.87 23.01
N GLU A 146 14.60 -22.80 24.34
CA GLU A 146 14.70 -21.52 25.08
C GLU A 146 15.98 -20.73 24.75
N ASP A 147 17.10 -21.40 24.55
CA ASP A 147 18.38 -20.77 24.16
C ASP A 147 18.30 -20.11 22.77
N ILE A 148 17.50 -20.68 21.86
CA ILE A 148 17.26 -20.13 20.52
C ILE A 148 16.21 -19.02 20.58
N LYS A 149 15.19 -19.14 21.45
CA LYS A 149 14.21 -18.06 21.67
C LYS A 149 14.86 -16.81 22.25
N GLN A 150 15.84 -16.97 23.13
CA GLN A 150 16.57 -15.84 23.70
C GLN A 150 17.56 -15.20 22.71
N GLU A 151 17.74 -15.78 21.51
CA GLU A 151 18.47 -15.13 20.44
C GLU A 151 17.67 -13.92 19.96
N SER A 152 18.03 -12.73 20.48
CA SER A 152 17.39 -11.43 20.18
C SER A 152 17.10 -11.21 18.69
N VAL A 153 17.94 -11.77 17.82
CA VAL A 153 17.82 -11.68 16.35
C VAL A 153 16.56 -12.35 15.81
N VAL A 154 16.09 -13.45 16.41
CA VAL A 154 14.89 -14.18 15.96
C VAL A 154 13.63 -13.40 16.33
N ILE A 155 13.53 -12.96 17.58
CA ILE A 155 12.40 -12.15 18.08
C ILE A 155 12.31 -10.83 17.31
N GLU A 156 13.42 -10.09 17.19
CA GLU A 156 13.46 -8.80 16.49
C GLU A 156 13.04 -8.95 15.01
N ARG A 157 13.42 -10.06 14.37
CA ARG A 157 13.02 -10.34 12.98
C ARG A 157 11.51 -10.57 12.87
N ASN A 158 10.91 -11.32 13.79
CA ASN A 158 9.49 -11.62 13.78
C ASN A 158 8.66 -10.36 14.07
N GLU A 159 9.05 -9.57 15.06
CA GLU A 159 8.43 -8.27 15.37
C GLU A 159 8.50 -7.33 14.17
N LYS A 160 9.69 -7.18 13.56
CA LYS A 160 9.85 -6.34 12.37
C LYS A 160 9.01 -6.79 11.18
N PHE A 161 8.81 -8.10 11.01
CA PHE A 161 7.92 -8.62 9.97
C PHE A 161 6.47 -8.23 10.25
N LEU A 162 5.99 -8.46 11.49
CA LEU A 162 4.65 -8.07 11.90
C LEU A 162 4.43 -6.57 11.73
N ASP A 163 5.35 -5.73 12.20
CA ASP A 163 5.29 -4.27 12.02
C ASP A 163 5.18 -3.87 10.54
N THR A 164 5.95 -4.51 9.68
CA THR A 164 5.92 -4.24 8.24
C THR A 164 4.57 -4.64 7.62
N LEU A 165 3.99 -5.76 8.07
CA LEU A 165 2.71 -6.26 7.58
C LEU A 165 1.55 -5.40 8.10
N THR A 166 1.61 -4.97 9.36
CA THR A 166 0.69 -4.00 9.97
C THR A 166 0.73 -2.68 9.21
N LEU A 167 1.91 -2.12 8.98
CA LEU A 167 2.09 -0.88 8.21
C LEU A 167 1.49 -1.00 6.81
N PHE A 168 1.64 -2.15 6.15
CA PHE A 168 1.03 -2.41 4.85
C PHE A 168 -0.50 -2.39 4.95
N ALA A 169 -1.08 -3.10 5.92
CA ALA A 169 -2.53 -3.18 6.12
C ALA A 169 -3.14 -1.80 6.46
N GLU A 170 -2.49 -1.03 7.31
CA GLU A 170 -2.87 0.34 7.67
C GLU A 170 -2.79 1.27 6.46
N THR A 171 -1.73 1.18 5.64
CA THR A 171 -1.61 1.99 4.41
C THR A 171 -2.78 1.73 3.46
N VAL A 172 -3.20 0.46 3.30
CA VAL A 172 -4.36 0.09 2.49
C VAL A 172 -5.67 0.58 3.12
N GLN A 173 -5.78 0.51 4.45
CA GLN A 173 -6.94 1.01 5.17
C GLN A 173 -7.10 2.53 4.99
N ASP A 174 -6.01 3.28 5.11
CA ASP A 174 -6.04 4.73 4.95
C ASP A 174 -6.35 5.14 3.51
N ALA A 175 -5.89 4.37 2.51
CA ALA A 175 -6.32 4.55 1.13
C ALA A 175 -7.83 4.36 0.95
N SER A 176 -8.42 3.37 1.64
CA SER A 176 -9.87 3.15 1.59
C SER A 176 -10.68 4.28 2.25
N LYS A 177 -10.17 4.85 3.35
CA LYS A 177 -10.85 5.91 4.12
C LYS A 177 -10.93 7.23 3.35
N LEU A 178 -9.89 7.56 2.59
CA LEU A 178 -9.87 8.77 1.75
C LEU A 178 -11.06 8.86 0.80
N ILE A 179 -11.64 7.72 0.41
CA ILE A 179 -12.77 7.65 -0.51
C ILE A 179 -14.09 7.42 0.23
N GLY A 180 -14.06 6.64 1.32
CA GLY A 180 -15.23 6.34 2.15
C GLY A 180 -15.79 7.56 2.89
N GLN A 181 -14.94 8.48 3.36
CA GLN A 181 -15.38 9.66 4.13
C GLN A 181 -16.21 10.68 3.35
N ARG A 182 -16.26 10.60 2.02
CA ARG A 182 -17.02 11.52 1.15
C ARG A 182 -18.24 10.87 0.47
N SER A 183 -18.58 9.64 0.87
CA SER A 183 -19.72 8.88 0.34
C SER A 183 -20.95 8.89 1.26
N GLU A 184 -20.88 9.56 2.41
CA GLU A 184 -22.00 9.82 3.35
C GLU A 184 -22.55 11.25 3.16
#